data_AF-A0AAD9PJX3-F1
#
_entry.id   AF-A0AAD9PJX3-F1
#
_cell.length_a   1.000
_cell.length_b   1.000
_cell.length_c   1.000
_cell.angle_alpha   90.00
_cell.angle_beta   90.00
_cell.angle_gamma   90.00
#
_symmetry.space_group_name_H-M   'P 1'
#
loop_
_entity.id
_entity.type
_entity.pdbx_description
1 polymer ?
#
loop_
_entity_poly.entity_id
_entity_poly.type
_entity_poly.pdbx_seq_one_letter_code
_entity_poly.pdbx_strand_id
1 'polypeptide(L)'
;MEKTIEISDLTKIERVGTHSHIRGLGLDANLEAKYEGDGLIGQTQARRAAGLVVKMMKEGKIGGRAILLAGQPGTGKTAIALAISKALGEDTPFTHLNASEVYSLEMSKSEALTQAFRRSIGVRVQDEVEIIEGEVTEIEVDTFSNRAAIQPGQGSIGKMTMKTTDMETLYDIGHKLVDALRKENITAGDIIQIDKNNGKITKLGRAYSRSRDYDAVGPHVNYIPCPTGELQKRKNVIHTVSLHDIDVINSRLVYWI
;
A
#
# COMPACT_ATOMS: atom_id res chain seq x y z
N MET A 1 21.02 -2.76 4.97
CA MET A 1 19.69 -2.21 5.33
C MET A 1 18.80 -2.34 4.11
N GLU A 2 18.18 -3.51 3.95
CA GLU A 2 17.17 -3.70 2.91
C GLU A 2 15.91 -2.93 3.31
N LYS A 3 15.48 -2.02 2.44
CA LYS A 3 14.18 -1.35 2.54
C LYS A 3 13.11 -2.43 2.51
N THR A 4 12.31 -2.54 3.57
CA THR A 4 11.00 -3.17 3.52
C THR A 4 10.23 -2.44 2.43
N ILE A 5 10.02 -3.10 1.29
CA ILE A 5 9.27 -2.53 0.17
C ILE A 5 7.81 -2.50 0.62
N GLU A 6 7.34 -1.35 1.09
CA GLU A 6 5.91 -1.07 1.20
C GLU A 6 5.32 -1.23 -0.22
N ILE A 7 4.45 -2.23 -0.39
CA ILE A 7 3.90 -2.68 -1.68
C ILE A 7 3.04 -1.59 -2.36
N SER A 8 2.84 -0.44 -1.73
CA SER A 8 2.02 0.67 -2.22
C SER A 8 2.67 1.56 -3.28
N ASP A 9 4.01 1.57 -3.42
CA ASP A 9 4.71 2.54 -4.31
C ASP A 9 5.42 1.93 -5.53
N LEU A 10 5.07 0.69 -5.90
CA LEU A 10 5.20 0.29 -7.30
C LEU A 10 3.94 0.78 -8.00
N THR A 11 4.00 1.93 -8.66
CA THR A 11 3.08 2.23 -9.77
C THR A 11 3.02 0.96 -10.61
N LYS A 12 1.93 0.18 -10.50
CA LYS A 12 1.76 -1.06 -11.24
C LYS A 12 1.98 -0.67 -12.69
N ILE A 13 3.10 -1.10 -13.28
CA ILE A 13 3.30 -0.99 -14.71
C ILE A 13 2.31 -1.99 -15.28
N GLU A 14 1.05 -1.56 -15.45
CA GLU A 14 0.01 -2.34 -16.07
C GLU A 14 0.37 -2.46 -17.54
N ARG A 15 1.19 -3.47 -17.85
CA ARG A 15 1.44 -3.86 -19.23
C ARG A 15 0.14 -4.42 -19.78
N VAL A 16 -0.26 -3.95 -20.97
CA VAL A 16 -1.43 -4.45 -21.68
C VAL A 16 -1.23 -5.94 -21.95
N GLY A 17 -1.90 -6.77 -21.17
CA GLY A 17 -1.94 -8.23 -21.35
C GLY A 17 -3.23 -8.69 -22.03
N THR A 18 -3.27 -9.94 -22.46
CA THR A 18 -4.42 -10.56 -23.15
C THR A 18 -5.73 -10.47 -22.38
N HIS A 19 -5.68 -10.31 -21.05
CA HIS A 19 -6.85 -10.21 -20.18
C HIS A 19 -6.94 -8.88 -19.41
N SER A 20 -6.14 -7.88 -19.78
CA SER A 20 -6.13 -6.55 -19.13
C SER A 20 -7.44 -5.77 -19.29
N HIS A 21 -8.24 -6.09 -20.32
CA HIS A 21 -9.53 -5.46 -20.57
C HIS A 21 -10.63 -5.92 -19.60
N ILE A 22 -10.40 -6.98 -18.82
CA ILE A 22 -11.40 -7.56 -17.90
C ILE A 22 -11.40 -6.78 -16.60
N ARG A 23 -12.52 -6.13 -16.30
CA ARG A 23 -12.72 -5.33 -15.08
C ARG A 23 -13.61 -6.01 -14.05
N GLY A 24 -14.35 -7.04 -14.44
CA GLY A 24 -15.29 -7.74 -13.57
C GLY A 24 -16.14 -8.76 -14.32
N LEU A 25 -17.18 -9.26 -13.65
CA LEU A 25 -18.09 -10.27 -14.22
C LEU A 25 -19.23 -9.67 -15.05
N GLY A 26 -19.49 -8.35 -15.00
CA GLY A 26 -20.55 -7.69 -15.79
C GLY A 26 -21.96 -8.18 -15.47
N LEU A 27 -22.25 -8.40 -14.19
CA LEU A 27 -23.55 -8.86 -13.70
C LEU A 27 -24.40 -7.68 -13.24
N ASP A 28 -25.72 -7.82 -13.30
CA ASP A 28 -26.65 -6.88 -12.67
C ASP A 28 -26.86 -7.19 -11.18
N ALA A 29 -27.72 -6.40 -10.51
CA ALA A 29 -28.07 -6.60 -9.10
C ALA A 29 -28.80 -7.93 -8.83
N ASN A 30 -29.40 -8.53 -9.86
CA ASN A 30 -30.14 -9.79 -9.79
C ASN A 30 -29.26 -11.01 -10.13
N LEU A 31 -27.94 -10.81 -10.32
CA LEU A 31 -26.97 -11.83 -10.77
C LEU A 31 -27.19 -12.33 -12.20
N GLU A 32 -27.90 -11.58 -13.03
CA GLU A 32 -28.02 -11.85 -14.46
C GLU A 32 -26.86 -11.22 -15.23
N ALA A 33 -26.27 -12.00 -16.14
CA ALA A 33 -25.14 -11.55 -16.94
C ALA A 33 -25.64 -10.74 -18.14
N LYS A 34 -25.23 -9.47 -18.22
CA LYS A 34 -25.42 -8.66 -19.43
C LYS A 34 -24.65 -9.30 -20.59
N TYR A 35 -25.20 -9.23 -21.80
CA TYR A 35 -24.54 -9.78 -22.98
C TYR A 35 -23.11 -9.23 -23.15
N GLU A 36 -22.95 -7.92 -22.93
CA GLU A 36 -21.67 -7.23 -22.82
C GLU A 36 -21.61 -6.53 -21.46
N GLY A 37 -20.52 -6.73 -20.71
CA GLY A 37 -20.32 -6.06 -19.42
C GLY A 37 -18.94 -6.30 -18.82
N ASP A 38 -18.36 -5.25 -18.24
CA ASP A 38 -17.04 -5.24 -17.55
C ASP A 38 -15.89 -5.92 -18.31
N GLY A 39 -15.91 -5.82 -19.65
CA GLY A 39 -14.90 -6.41 -20.54
C GLY A 39 -15.17 -7.86 -20.94
N LEU A 40 -16.24 -8.49 -20.46
CA LEU A 40 -16.68 -9.82 -20.90
C LEU A 40 -17.87 -9.72 -21.86
N ILE A 41 -17.86 -10.59 -22.87
CA ILE A 41 -18.93 -10.71 -23.86
C ILE A 41 -19.41 -12.17 -23.91
N GLY A 42 -20.72 -12.38 -23.89
CA GLY A 42 -21.32 -13.72 -23.91
C GLY A 42 -21.09 -14.51 -22.62
N GLN A 43 -20.96 -15.84 -22.74
CA GLN A 43 -20.79 -16.79 -21.63
C GLN A 43 -21.74 -16.53 -20.44
N THR A 44 -23.01 -16.26 -20.73
CA THR A 44 -23.99 -15.78 -19.75
C THR A 44 -24.22 -16.78 -18.61
N GLN A 45 -24.32 -18.07 -18.93
CA GLN A 45 -24.51 -19.13 -17.94
C GLN A 45 -23.30 -19.25 -16.99
N ALA A 46 -22.08 -19.25 -17.55
CA ALA A 46 -20.86 -19.38 -16.77
C ALA A 46 -20.61 -18.13 -15.90
N ARG A 47 -20.89 -16.93 -16.41
CA ARG A 47 -20.78 -15.67 -15.67
C ARG A 47 -21.80 -15.58 -14.54
N ARG A 48 -23.05 -16.01 -14.79
CA ARG A 48 -24.09 -16.12 -13.75
C ARG A 48 -23.68 -17.09 -12.64
N ALA A 49 -23.17 -18.27 -12.99
CA ALA A 49 -22.66 -19.25 -12.03
C ALA A 49 -21.47 -18.69 -11.23
N ALA A 50 -20.53 -18.03 -11.90
CA ALA A 50 -19.41 -17.34 -11.24
C ALA A 50 -19.87 -16.24 -10.29
N GLY A 51 -20.92 -15.48 -10.64
CA GLY A 51 -21.53 -14.48 -9.77
C GLY A 51 -22.10 -15.06 -8.49
N LEU A 52 -22.80 -16.19 -8.59
CA LEU A 52 -23.33 -16.91 -7.44
C LEU A 52 -22.20 -17.38 -6.52
N VAL A 53 -21.12 -17.92 -7.10
CA VAL A 53 -19.91 -18.32 -6.36
C VAL A 53 -19.31 -17.13 -5.62
N VAL A 54 -19.10 -16.00 -6.31
CA VAL A 54 -18.54 -14.78 -5.70
C VAL A 54 -19.41 -14.30 -4.55
N LYS A 55 -20.73 -14.34 -4.70
CA LYS A 55 -21.66 -14.00 -3.61
C LYS A 55 -21.51 -14.94 -2.42
N MET A 56 -21.45 -16.25 -2.66
CA MET A 56 -21.25 -17.25 -1.60
C MET A 56 -19.89 -17.08 -0.89
N MET A 57 -18.84 -16.68 -1.62
CA MET A 57 -17.52 -16.36 -1.06
C MET A 57 -17.58 -15.11 -0.18
N LYS A 58 -18.22 -14.04 -0.64
CA LYS A 58 -18.40 -12.79 0.14
C LYS A 58 -19.23 -13.00 1.40
N GLU A 59 -20.21 -13.90 1.35
CA GLU A 59 -21.02 -14.30 2.51
C GLU A 59 -20.29 -15.26 3.46
N GLY A 60 -19.08 -15.74 3.13
CA GLY A 60 -18.31 -16.66 3.96
C GLY A 60 -18.92 -18.07 4.10
N LYS A 61 -19.93 -18.42 3.29
CA LYS A 61 -20.63 -19.71 3.36
C LYS A 61 -19.82 -20.87 2.77
N ILE A 62 -18.77 -20.56 2.00
CA ILE A 62 -17.93 -21.53 1.33
C ILE A 62 -16.47 -21.31 1.76
N GLY A 63 -15.86 -22.35 2.34
CA GLY A 63 -14.43 -22.46 2.59
C GLY A 63 -13.93 -23.85 2.18
N GLY A 64 -12.72 -23.93 1.62
CA GLY A 64 -12.08 -25.21 1.26
C GLY A 64 -12.74 -25.98 0.10
N ARG A 65 -13.48 -25.31 -0.79
CA ARG A 65 -14.11 -25.93 -1.96
C ARG A 65 -13.34 -25.63 -3.24
N ALA A 66 -13.29 -26.59 -4.15
CA ALA A 66 -12.70 -26.42 -5.48
C ALA A 66 -13.79 -26.14 -6.53
N ILE A 67 -13.47 -25.31 -7.51
CA ILE A 67 -14.33 -24.99 -8.65
C ILE A 67 -13.59 -25.36 -9.92
N LEU A 68 -14.21 -26.19 -10.76
CA LEU A 68 -13.64 -26.61 -12.03
C LEU A 68 -14.33 -25.90 -13.19
N LEU A 69 -13.58 -25.13 -13.97
CA LEU A 69 -14.05 -24.53 -15.21
C LEU A 69 -13.64 -25.42 -16.40
N ALA A 70 -14.59 -26.20 -16.90
CA ALA A 70 -14.39 -27.10 -18.05
C ALA A 70 -14.98 -26.51 -19.34
N GLY A 71 -14.39 -26.85 -20.49
CA GLY A 71 -14.82 -26.35 -21.80
C GLY A 71 -13.75 -26.52 -22.87
N GLN A 72 -14.05 -26.19 -24.12
CA GLN A 72 -13.07 -26.22 -25.22
C GLN A 72 -11.98 -25.14 -25.03
N PRO A 73 -10.80 -25.27 -25.68
CA PRO A 73 -9.82 -24.20 -25.75
C PRO A 73 -10.43 -22.92 -26.34
N GLY A 74 -9.99 -21.74 -25.89
CA GLY A 74 -10.49 -20.44 -26.40
C GLY A 74 -11.87 -19.99 -25.88
N THR A 75 -12.54 -20.77 -25.04
CA THR A 75 -13.90 -20.43 -24.52
C THR A 75 -13.92 -19.42 -23.36
N GLY A 76 -12.77 -18.83 -22.99
CA GLY A 76 -12.71 -17.79 -21.95
C GLY A 76 -12.63 -18.29 -20.50
N LYS A 77 -12.23 -19.55 -20.26
CA LYS A 77 -12.07 -20.11 -18.89
C LYS A 77 -11.16 -19.26 -17.99
N THR A 78 -9.96 -18.93 -18.47
CA THR A 78 -9.02 -18.07 -17.75
C THR A 78 -9.55 -16.64 -17.58
N ALA A 79 -10.29 -16.13 -18.56
CA ALA A 79 -10.93 -14.82 -18.50
C ALA A 79 -11.98 -14.75 -17.39
N ILE A 80 -12.81 -15.79 -17.25
CA ILE A 80 -13.79 -15.89 -16.16
C ILE A 80 -13.10 -15.98 -14.79
N ALA A 81 -12.02 -16.75 -14.67
CA ALA A 81 -11.26 -16.85 -13.42
C ALA A 81 -10.67 -15.48 -12.99
N LEU A 82 -10.15 -14.71 -13.95
CA LEU A 82 -9.67 -13.35 -13.68
C LEU A 82 -10.83 -12.39 -13.36
N ALA A 83 -11.98 -12.54 -14.01
CA ALA A 83 -13.16 -11.75 -13.69
C ALA A 83 -13.67 -12.02 -12.27
N ILE A 84 -13.60 -13.27 -11.80
CA ILE A 84 -13.92 -13.64 -10.41
C ILE A 84 -12.99 -12.91 -9.44
N SER A 85 -11.68 -12.88 -9.72
CA SER A 85 -10.72 -12.19 -8.84
C SER A 85 -10.99 -10.69 -8.76
N LYS A 86 -11.27 -10.05 -9.90
CA LYS A 86 -11.66 -8.63 -9.94
C LYS A 86 -12.98 -8.36 -9.22
N ALA A 87 -13.95 -9.27 -9.31
CA ALA A 87 -15.24 -9.13 -8.64
C ALA A 87 -15.18 -9.32 -7.12
N LEU A 88 -14.18 -10.05 -6.60
CA LEU A 88 -13.95 -10.21 -5.15
C LEU A 88 -13.39 -8.93 -4.52
N GLY A 89 -12.59 -8.18 -5.26
CA GLY A 89 -12.05 -6.87 -4.87
C GLY A 89 -10.51 -6.86 -4.89
N GLU A 90 -9.92 -5.68 -5.01
CA GLU A 90 -8.46 -5.54 -5.12
C GLU A 90 -7.71 -5.97 -3.86
N ASP A 91 -8.37 -5.89 -2.71
CA ASP A 91 -7.81 -6.32 -1.44
C ASP A 91 -7.78 -7.85 -1.27
N THR A 92 -8.46 -8.61 -2.12
CA THR A 92 -8.48 -10.07 -2.00
C THR A 92 -7.28 -10.67 -2.73
N PRO A 93 -6.39 -11.41 -2.05
CA PRO A 93 -5.23 -11.98 -2.70
C PRO A 93 -5.67 -13.02 -3.71
N PHE A 94 -5.08 -12.94 -4.90
CA PHE A 94 -5.35 -13.88 -5.98
C PHE A 94 -4.03 -14.38 -6.55
N THR A 95 -3.84 -15.70 -6.54
CA THR A 95 -2.63 -16.34 -7.06
C THR A 95 -2.96 -17.10 -8.34
N HIS A 96 -2.35 -16.70 -9.46
CA HIS A 96 -2.30 -17.54 -10.65
C HIS A 96 -1.15 -18.54 -10.49
N LEU A 97 -1.44 -19.84 -10.67
CA LEU A 97 -0.44 -20.90 -10.63
C LEU A 97 -0.59 -21.79 -11.85
N ASN A 98 0.48 -21.95 -12.62
CA ASN A 98 0.50 -22.93 -13.70
C ASN A 98 0.93 -24.29 -13.16
N ALA A 99 0.33 -25.38 -13.67
CA ALA A 99 0.66 -26.72 -13.19
C ALA A 99 2.15 -27.07 -13.36
N SER A 100 2.80 -26.52 -14.39
CA SER A 100 4.24 -26.71 -14.63
C SER A 100 5.12 -26.00 -13.61
N GLU A 101 4.65 -24.92 -12.97
CA GLU A 101 5.41 -24.17 -11.95
C GLU A 101 5.54 -24.97 -10.63
N VAL A 102 4.63 -25.92 -10.40
CA VAL A 102 4.68 -26.82 -9.22
C VAL A 102 5.88 -27.78 -9.30
N TYR A 103 6.36 -28.08 -10.51
CA TYR A 103 7.52 -28.93 -10.71
C TYR A 103 8.80 -28.10 -10.69
N SER A 104 9.35 -27.89 -9.49
CA SER A 104 10.64 -27.22 -9.30
C SER A 104 11.72 -28.20 -8.83
N LEU A 105 12.98 -27.88 -9.13
CA LEU A 105 14.16 -28.57 -8.56
C LEU A 105 14.55 -27.99 -7.19
N GLU A 106 14.22 -26.73 -6.92
CA GLU A 106 14.63 -26.02 -5.70
C GLU A 106 13.76 -26.39 -4.49
N MET A 107 12.51 -26.78 -4.72
CA MET A 107 11.55 -27.09 -3.67
C MET A 107 10.66 -28.28 -4.02
N SER A 108 10.15 -28.94 -2.99
CA SER A 108 9.25 -30.08 -3.18
C SER A 108 7.90 -29.63 -3.75
N LYS A 109 7.24 -30.51 -4.51
CA LYS A 109 5.89 -30.28 -5.07
C LYS A 109 4.87 -29.90 -3.99
N SER A 110 4.94 -30.53 -2.82
CA SER A 110 4.07 -30.26 -1.68
C SER A 110 4.32 -28.86 -1.11
N GLU A 111 5.58 -28.44 -1.05
CA GLU A 111 5.96 -27.11 -0.58
C GLU A 111 5.48 -26.03 -1.56
N ALA A 112 5.67 -26.23 -2.87
CA ALA A 112 5.19 -25.30 -3.88
C ALA A 112 3.67 -25.09 -3.81
N LEU A 113 2.89 -26.17 -3.62
CA LEU A 113 1.45 -26.10 -3.42
C LEU A 113 1.08 -25.42 -2.10
N THR A 114 1.78 -25.73 -1.01
CA THR A 114 1.53 -25.13 0.30
C THR A 114 1.75 -23.62 0.26
N GLN A 115 2.84 -23.18 -0.37
CA GLN A 115 3.11 -21.76 -0.57
C GLN A 115 2.03 -21.09 -1.43
N ALA A 116 1.59 -21.73 -2.52
CA ALA A 116 0.51 -21.19 -3.36
C ALA A 116 -0.81 -21.02 -2.60
N PHE A 117 -1.17 -21.98 -1.74
CA PHE A 117 -2.35 -21.84 -0.87
C PHE A 117 -2.18 -20.71 0.14
N ARG A 118 -1.01 -20.59 0.79
CA ARG A 118 -0.76 -19.54 1.80
C ARG A 118 -0.63 -18.14 1.20
N ARG A 119 -0.19 -18.01 -0.05
CA ARG A 119 -0.24 -16.75 -0.82
C ARG A 119 -1.66 -16.30 -1.12
N SER A 120 -2.58 -17.25 -1.30
CA SER A 120 -3.98 -17.00 -1.63
C SER A 120 -4.87 -16.73 -0.42
N ILE A 121 -4.31 -16.74 0.80
CA ILE A 121 -5.02 -16.43 2.03
C ILE A 121 -4.43 -15.14 2.61
N GLY A 122 -5.29 -14.11 2.70
CA GLY A 122 -4.94 -12.79 3.20
C GLY A 122 -5.46 -12.58 4.61
N VAL A 123 -4.63 -11.93 5.44
CA VAL A 123 -5.02 -11.40 6.74
C VAL A 123 -5.12 -9.88 6.60
N ARG A 124 -6.27 -9.34 6.98
CA ARG A 124 -6.52 -7.91 7.01
C ARG A 124 -6.38 -7.42 8.45
N VAL A 125 -5.44 -6.53 8.68
CA VAL A 125 -5.19 -5.88 9.98
C VAL A 125 -5.55 -4.42 9.84
N GLN A 126 -6.34 -3.91 10.78
CA GLN A 126 -6.68 -2.51 10.85
C GLN A 126 -5.94 -1.90 12.04
N ASP A 127 -5.04 -0.97 11.74
CA ASP A 127 -4.27 -0.24 12.74
C ASP A 127 -4.71 1.23 12.79
N GLU A 128 -4.77 1.78 14.00
CA GLU A 128 -5.04 3.20 14.21
C GLU A 128 -3.70 3.92 14.41
N VAL A 129 -3.36 4.83 13.50
CA VAL A 129 -2.10 5.59 13.53
C VAL A 129 -2.40 7.06 13.82
N GLU A 130 -1.71 7.63 14.81
CA GLU A 130 -1.74 9.07 15.05
C GLU A 130 -0.75 9.77 14.12
N ILE A 131 -1.27 10.62 13.24
CA ILE A 131 -0.50 11.37 12.26
C ILE A 131 -0.58 12.86 12.56
N ILE A 132 0.54 13.57 12.35
CA ILE A 132 0.60 15.03 12.40
C ILE A 132 0.84 15.53 10.98
N GLU A 133 -0.05 16.38 10.47
CA GLU A 133 -0.02 16.87 9.09
C GLU A 133 -0.13 18.40 9.07
N GLY A 134 0.83 19.07 8.44
CA GLY A 134 0.84 20.54 8.35
C GLY A 134 1.95 21.10 7.47
N GLU A 135 1.85 22.40 7.18
CA GLU A 135 2.92 23.19 6.56
C GLU A 135 3.95 23.56 7.63
N VAL A 136 5.23 23.34 7.35
CA VAL A 136 6.31 23.78 8.22
C VAL A 136 6.59 25.27 8.01
N THR A 137 6.43 26.10 9.03
CA THR A 137 6.71 27.54 8.93
C THR A 137 8.18 27.86 9.19
N GLU A 138 8.75 27.22 10.20
CA GLU A 138 10.11 27.44 10.68
C GLU A 138 10.69 26.17 11.32
N ILE A 139 12.00 25.99 11.16
CA ILE A 139 12.77 24.90 11.78
C ILE A 139 14.02 25.52 12.40
N GLU A 140 14.10 25.48 13.73
CA GLU A 140 15.29 25.86 14.49
C GLU A 140 15.98 24.57 14.95
N VAL A 141 17.24 24.36 14.58
CA VAL A 141 18.01 23.20 15.08
C VAL A 141 19.18 23.72 15.89
N ASP A 142 19.13 23.49 17.20
CA ASP A 142 20.21 23.77 18.11
C ASP A 142 21.28 22.67 17.97
N THR A 143 22.21 22.90 17.05
CA THR A 143 23.45 22.13 17.02
C THR A 143 24.37 22.67 18.11
N PHE A 144 24.53 21.93 19.21
CA PHE A 144 25.57 22.22 20.21
C PHE A 144 26.94 22.07 19.56
N SER A 145 27.46 23.17 19.00
CA SER A 145 28.73 23.25 18.30
C SER A 145 29.94 23.30 19.24
N ASN A 146 29.85 22.74 20.45
CA ASN A 146 30.98 22.70 21.36
C ASN A 146 31.80 21.43 21.10
N ARG A 147 32.75 21.55 20.18
CA ARG A 147 33.71 20.52 19.75
C ARG A 147 34.65 20.01 20.87
N ALA A 148 34.55 20.52 22.10
CA ALA A 148 35.47 20.21 23.19
C ALA A 148 35.01 19.07 24.13
N ALA A 149 33.79 18.56 23.99
CA ALA A 149 33.29 17.46 24.83
C ALA A 149 32.31 16.59 24.05
N ILE A 150 32.79 15.90 23.01
CA ILE A 150 32.01 14.83 22.38
C ILE A 150 32.03 13.63 23.33
N GLN A 151 31.10 13.62 24.29
CA GLN A 151 30.55 12.36 24.73
C GLN A 151 29.64 11.85 23.59
N PRO A 152 29.77 10.58 23.18
CA PRO A 152 28.88 9.99 22.18
C PRO A 152 27.47 9.93 22.77
N GLY A 153 26.59 10.88 22.45
CA GLY A 153 25.22 10.88 22.95
C GLY A 153 24.49 12.22 23.05
N GLN A 154 25.16 13.38 22.93
CA GLN A 154 24.45 14.67 22.84
C GLN A 154 23.88 14.86 21.43
N GLY A 155 22.66 14.35 21.23
CA GLY A 155 21.91 14.56 20.00
C GLY A 155 21.49 16.03 19.83
N SER A 156 21.51 16.52 18.59
CA SER A 156 20.89 17.79 18.21
C SER A 156 19.43 17.82 18.66
N ILE A 157 19.03 18.89 19.34
CA ILE A 157 17.62 19.18 19.69
C ILE A 157 17.18 20.33 18.79
N GLY A 158 15.92 20.37 18.41
CA GLY A 158 15.39 21.47 17.61
C GLY A 158 13.98 21.86 18.03
N LYS A 159 13.49 22.95 17.48
CA LYS A 159 12.10 23.38 17.53
C LYS A 159 11.58 23.51 16.11
N MET A 160 10.34 23.13 15.90
CA MET A 160 9.69 23.31 14.61
C MET A 160 8.30 23.86 14.82
N THR A 161 7.98 24.86 14.03
CA THR A 161 6.65 25.45 13.99
C THR A 161 5.92 24.88 12.79
N MET A 162 4.73 24.33 13.04
CA MET A 162 3.86 23.79 12.01
C MET A 162 2.51 24.50 12.04
N LYS A 163 1.92 24.71 10.87
CA LYS A 163 0.59 25.31 10.74
C LYS A 163 -0.31 24.50 9.82
N THR A 164 -1.60 24.52 10.13
CA THR A 164 -2.71 24.23 9.23
C THR A 164 -3.42 25.54 8.89
N THR A 165 -4.54 25.48 8.18
CA THR A 165 -5.38 26.68 7.98
C THR A 165 -5.96 27.24 9.28
N ASP A 166 -6.13 26.39 10.29
CA ASP A 166 -6.94 26.71 11.47
C ASP A 166 -6.08 26.83 12.74
N MET A 167 -4.89 26.23 12.76
CA MET A 167 -4.02 26.18 13.94
C MET A 167 -2.55 26.33 13.56
N GLU A 168 -1.79 26.92 14.48
CA GLU A 168 -0.32 26.97 14.42
C GLU A 168 0.22 26.50 15.78
N THR A 169 1.15 25.55 15.77
CA THR A 169 1.74 25.00 16.99
C THR A 169 3.25 24.84 16.86
N LEU A 170 3.90 24.95 18.02
CA LEU A 170 5.33 24.81 18.18
C LEU A 170 5.62 23.43 18.79
N TYR A 171 6.45 22.64 18.11
CA TYR A 171 6.87 21.31 18.54
C TYR A 171 8.36 21.30 18.89
N ASP A 172 8.67 20.77 20.07
CA ASP A 172 10.04 20.43 20.43
C ASP A 172 10.44 19.11 19.77
N ILE A 173 11.55 19.13 19.04
CA ILE A 173 12.03 18.02 18.23
C ILE A 173 13.23 17.35 18.89
N GLY A 174 13.13 16.04 19.10
CA GLY A 174 14.26 15.21 19.52
C GLY A 174 15.21 14.83 18.38
N HIS A 175 16.42 14.39 18.74
CA HIS A 175 17.49 14.02 17.80
C HIS A 175 17.08 13.14 16.62
N LYS A 176 16.30 12.07 16.87
CA LYS A 176 15.87 11.13 15.81
C LYS A 176 15.05 11.82 14.72
N LEU A 177 14.20 12.77 15.09
CA LEU A 177 13.35 13.49 14.15
C LEU A 177 14.13 14.60 13.46
N VAL A 178 15.11 15.24 14.12
CA VAL A 178 16.07 16.16 13.46
C VAL A 178 16.84 15.45 12.35
N ASP A 179 17.33 14.23 12.61
CA ASP A 179 18.02 13.42 11.60
C ASP A 179 17.10 13.04 10.44
N ALA A 180 15.84 12.71 10.73
CA ALA A 180 14.84 12.42 9.70
C ALA A 180 14.51 13.66 8.83
N LEU A 181 14.36 14.83 9.44
CA LEU A 181 14.17 16.10 8.72
C LEU A 181 15.34 16.41 7.79
N ARG A 182 16.58 16.19 8.26
CA ARG A 182 17.80 16.36 7.46
C ARG A 182 17.87 15.35 6.32
N LYS A 183 17.52 14.09 6.58
CA LYS A 183 17.54 13.02 5.58
C LYS A 183 16.57 13.28 4.43
N GLU A 184 15.38 13.77 4.74
CA GLU A 184 14.33 14.09 3.77
C GLU A 184 14.47 15.51 3.17
N ASN A 185 15.52 16.26 3.54
CA ASN A 185 15.78 17.65 3.12
C ASN A 185 14.53 18.55 3.26
N ILE A 186 13.91 18.49 4.44
CA ILE A 186 12.70 19.26 4.74
C ILE A 186 13.08 20.71 5.02
N THR A 187 12.36 21.63 4.38
CA THR A 187 12.58 23.07 4.45
C THR A 187 11.30 23.79 4.85
N ALA A 188 11.45 25.04 5.31
CA ALA A 188 10.29 25.89 5.59
C ALA A 188 9.44 26.11 4.32
N GLY A 189 8.15 25.86 4.44
CA GLY A 189 7.14 25.87 3.38
C GLY A 189 6.81 24.49 2.80
N ASP A 190 7.45 23.42 3.25
CA ASP A 190 7.08 22.05 2.89
C ASP A 190 5.87 21.58 3.71
N ILE A 191 4.98 20.83 3.07
CA ILE A 191 3.87 20.12 3.72
C ILE A 191 4.34 18.71 4.01
N ILE A 192 4.34 18.35 5.30
CA ILE A 192 4.85 17.07 5.77
C ILE A 192 3.79 16.32 6.58
N GLN A 193 3.90 15.00 6.55
CA GLN A 193 3.15 14.10 7.41
C GLN A 193 4.13 13.35 8.31
N ILE A 194 3.90 13.41 9.63
CA ILE A 194 4.70 12.74 10.64
C ILE A 194 3.84 11.66 11.29
N ASP A 195 4.31 10.42 11.25
CA ASP A 195 3.76 9.34 12.07
C ASP A 195 4.32 9.45 13.49
N LYS A 196 3.46 9.67 14.49
CA LYS A 196 3.88 9.88 15.89
C LYS A 196 4.48 8.62 16.52
N ASN A 197 4.05 7.43 16.07
CA ASN A 197 4.51 6.17 16.63
C ASN A 197 5.90 5.80 16.10
N ASN A 198 6.11 5.99 14.80
CA ASN A 198 7.33 5.56 14.12
C ASN A 198 8.37 6.68 13.92
N GLY A 199 7.98 7.94 14.06
CA GLY A 199 8.81 9.09 13.75
C GLY A 199 9.19 9.19 12.26
N LYS A 200 8.49 8.47 11.39
CA LYS A 200 8.67 8.52 9.93
C LYS A 200 8.05 9.82 9.42
N ILE A 201 8.84 10.58 8.67
CA ILE A 201 8.40 11.84 8.06
C ILE A 201 8.26 11.60 6.56
N THR A 202 7.13 12.02 6.00
CA THR A 202 6.84 11.94 4.57
C THR A 202 6.59 13.34 4.04
N LYS A 203 7.36 13.77 3.05
CA LYS A 203 7.15 15.05 2.37
C LYS A 203 6.05 14.88 1.33
N LEU A 204 4.89 15.49 1.57
CA LEU A 204 3.75 15.43 0.65
C LEU A 204 3.95 16.37 -0.54
N GLY A 205 4.46 17.57 -0.28
CA GLY A 205 4.68 18.59 -1.30
C GLY A 205 5.12 19.92 -0.70
N ARG A 206 5.00 20.99 -1.48
CA ARG A 206 5.29 22.36 -1.03
C ARG A 206 4.01 23.20 -1.00
N ALA A 207 3.87 24.09 -0.04
CA ALA A 207 2.69 24.94 0.07
C ALA A 207 2.61 25.96 -1.08
N TYR A 208 1.40 26.21 -1.59
CA TYR A 208 1.15 27.23 -2.63
C TYR A 208 1.56 28.66 -2.19
N SER A 209 1.44 28.93 -0.89
CA SER A 209 1.72 30.24 -0.26
C SER A 209 3.15 30.72 -0.50
N ARG A 210 4.13 29.79 -0.54
CA ARG A 210 5.56 30.09 -0.76
C ARG A 210 6.07 29.69 -2.15
N SER A 211 5.18 29.60 -3.14
CA SER A 211 5.54 29.26 -4.52
C SER A 211 6.44 30.31 -5.21
N ARG A 212 6.43 31.56 -4.74
CA ARG A 212 7.13 32.70 -5.37
C ARG A 212 8.45 33.09 -4.71
N ASP A 213 8.71 32.65 -3.47
CA ASP A 213 9.86 33.14 -2.68
C ASP A 213 11.19 32.44 -2.99
N TYR A 214 11.19 31.42 -3.86
CA TYR A 214 12.40 30.67 -4.22
C TYR A 214 12.60 30.62 -5.73
N ASP A 215 13.63 31.30 -6.20
CA ASP A 215 14.03 31.42 -7.62
C ASP A 215 14.77 30.18 -8.16
N ALA A 216 15.02 29.18 -7.30
CA ALA A 216 15.79 27.96 -7.62
C ALA A 216 15.04 26.66 -7.32
N VAL A 217 13.74 26.60 -7.63
CA VAL A 217 12.99 25.33 -7.59
C VAL A 217 13.15 24.58 -8.92
N GLY A 218 13.55 23.31 -8.83
CA GLY A 218 13.57 22.43 -9.99
C GLY A 218 12.16 22.30 -10.61
N PRO A 219 12.04 22.00 -11.92
CA PRO A 219 10.78 22.02 -12.66
C PRO A 219 9.72 20.98 -12.21
N HIS A 220 9.94 20.23 -11.13
CA HIS A 220 9.11 19.11 -10.66
C HIS A 220 8.75 19.23 -9.17
N VAL A 221 8.45 20.44 -8.67
CA VAL A 221 7.92 20.60 -7.31
C VAL A 221 6.39 20.44 -7.34
N ASN A 222 5.88 19.47 -6.58
CA ASN A 222 4.45 19.28 -6.41
C ASN A 222 3.90 20.28 -5.38
N TYR A 223 3.04 21.19 -5.82
CA TYR A 223 2.41 22.18 -4.94
C TYR A 223 1.06 21.68 -4.43
N ILE A 224 0.90 21.70 -3.11
CA ILE A 224 -0.28 21.19 -2.41
C ILE A 224 -0.87 22.32 -1.55
N PRO A 225 -2.21 22.44 -1.42
CA PRO A 225 -2.81 23.40 -0.51
C PRO A 225 -2.48 23.08 0.94
N CYS A 226 -2.46 24.10 1.80
CA CYS A 226 -2.26 23.90 3.23
C CYS A 226 -3.33 22.96 3.78
N PRO A 227 -2.97 21.94 4.58
CA PRO A 227 -3.95 21.04 5.19
C PRO A 227 -4.91 21.82 6.08
N THR A 228 -6.19 21.43 6.07
CA THR A 228 -7.24 22.02 6.90
C THR A 228 -7.50 21.18 8.16
N GLY A 229 -8.05 21.82 9.19
CA GLY A 229 -8.41 21.19 10.46
C GLY A 229 -7.27 21.13 11.48
N GLU A 230 -7.42 20.22 12.44
CA GLU A 230 -6.44 19.96 13.48
C GLU A 230 -5.14 19.37 12.91
N LEU A 231 -4.00 19.77 13.49
CA LEU A 231 -2.68 19.28 13.11
C LEU A 231 -2.53 17.77 13.40
N GLN A 232 -3.08 17.30 14.52
CA GLN A 232 -3.02 15.89 14.91
C GLN A 232 -4.32 15.19 14.53
N LYS A 233 -4.21 14.13 13.72
CA LYS A 233 -5.36 13.34 13.25
C LYS A 233 -5.12 11.87 13.54
N ARG A 234 -6.19 11.13 13.80
CA ARG A 234 -6.15 9.66 13.87
C ARG A 234 -6.61 9.08 12.55
N LYS A 235 -5.78 8.22 11.95
CA LYS A 235 -6.05 7.58 10.66
C LYS A 235 -6.06 6.07 10.85
N ASN A 236 -7.17 5.44 10.45
CA ASN A 236 -7.24 3.99 10.33
C ASN A 236 -6.55 3.55 9.04
N VAL A 237 -5.47 2.79 9.17
CA VAL A 237 -4.74 2.20 8.05
C VAL A 237 -5.08 0.72 8.01
N ILE A 238 -5.53 0.25 6.85
CA ILE A 238 -5.84 -1.15 6.63
C ILE A 238 -4.67 -1.77 5.88
N HIS A 239 -4.01 -2.72 6.54
CA HIS A 239 -2.94 -3.51 5.95
C HIS A 239 -3.49 -4.88 5.56
N THR A 240 -3.25 -5.30 4.32
CA THR A 240 -3.57 -6.67 3.88
C THR A 240 -2.26 -7.38 3.57
N VAL A 241 -2.01 -8.50 4.26
CA VAL A 241 -0.78 -9.29 4.14
C VAL A 241 -1.16 -10.75 3.88
N SER A 242 -0.42 -11.46 3.02
CA SER A 242 -0.67 -12.89 2.80
C SER A 242 -0.05 -13.74 3.91
N LEU A 243 -0.61 -14.92 4.19
CA LEU A 243 -0.01 -15.84 5.18
C LEU A 243 1.41 -16.26 4.77
N HIS A 244 1.65 -16.42 3.46
CA HIS A 244 2.98 -16.75 2.96
C HIS A 244 4.00 -15.66 3.29
N ASP A 245 3.64 -14.37 3.14
CA ASP A 245 4.56 -13.28 3.47
C ASP A 245 4.95 -13.31 4.95
N ILE A 246 3.98 -13.61 5.84
CA ILE A 246 4.21 -13.77 7.27
C ILE A 246 5.16 -14.94 7.55
N ASP A 247 4.95 -16.09 6.89
CA ASP A 247 5.83 -17.25 7.05
C ASP A 247 7.27 -16.95 6.59
N VAL A 248 7.44 -16.23 5.47
CA VAL A 248 8.76 -15.87 4.94
C VAL A 248 9.49 -14.88 5.86
N ILE A 249 8.77 -13.89 6.39
CA ILE A 249 9.32 -12.93 7.36
C ILE A 249 9.81 -13.67 8.61
N ASN A 250 8.96 -14.54 9.18
CA ASN A 250 9.29 -15.25 10.41
C ASN A 250 10.41 -16.28 10.22
N SER A 251 10.50 -16.92 9.06
CA SER A 251 11.57 -17.89 8.78
C SER A 251 12.94 -17.24 8.57
N ARG A 252 13.00 -16.03 7.97
CA ARG A 252 14.28 -15.33 7.73
C ARG A 252 14.87 -14.67 8.97
N LEU A 253 14.04 -14.23 9.91
CA LEU A 253 14.48 -13.58 11.16
C LEU A 253 15.23 -14.54 12.10
N VAL A 254 14.97 -15.84 12.01
CA VAL A 254 15.55 -16.86 12.92
C VAL A 254 16.99 -17.24 12.55
N TYR A 255 17.50 -16.88 11.37
CA TYR A 255 18.87 -17.22 10.95
C TYR A 255 19.97 -16.22 11.35
N TRP A 256 19.63 -15.20 12.17
CA TRP A 256 20.58 -14.19 12.66
C TRP A 256 20.81 -14.21 14.18
N ILE A 257 20.53 -15.35 14.83
CA ILE A 257 20.96 -15.67 16.20
C ILE A 257 21.80 -16.94 16.14
#